data_AF-A0A259BIU3-F1
#
_entry.id   AF-A0A259BIU3-F1
#
_cell.length_a   1.000
_cell.length_b   1.000
_cell.length_c   1.000
_cell.angle_alpha   90.00
_cell.angle_beta   90.00
_cell.angle_gamma   90.00
#
_symmetry.space_group_name_H-M   'P 1'
#
loop_
_entity.id
_entity.type
_entity.pdbx_description
1 polymer ?
#
loop_
_entity_poly.entity_id
_entity_poly.type
_entity_poly.pdbx_seq_one_letter_code
_entity_poly.pdbx_strand_id
1 'polypeptide(L)'
;MPGWDCHGLPIEWKIEEENYRKKGKSKPDLTDSAGPRLKFVPAGDEADLRLAVLPDSPRPDAIWVLPGTGLAEAAGLAIENGIKTDEFGRTSDPHIWSAGDCASFPHKGGRWRLESVGNAIHQAETVAENIMGAGVVYEAQPWFWSDQYDCKLQIAGLNVGYDNIVTRGPDGDSISFWYFQGDALLAVDAMNDPRAYMVGKRLIENG
;
A
#
# COMPACT_ATOMS: atom_id res chain seq x y z
N MET A 1 7.17 -11.94 -2.62
CA MET A 1 7.47 -10.97 -1.56
C MET A 1 6.14 -10.47 -1.01
N PRO A 2 5.87 -10.63 0.29
CA PRO A 2 4.66 -10.07 0.90
C PRO A 2 4.57 -8.58 0.56
N GLY A 3 3.35 -8.13 0.32
CA GLY A 3 2.97 -6.80 -0.16
C GLY A 3 3.76 -5.69 0.51
N TRP A 4 4.16 -4.75 -0.34
CA TRP A 4 4.96 -3.62 0.05
C TRP A 4 3.99 -2.53 0.52
N ASP A 5 4.12 -2.06 1.76
CA ASP A 5 4.19 -0.61 1.94
C ASP A 5 5.46 -0.19 1.20
N CYS A 6 5.41 0.88 0.41
CA CYS A 6 6.43 1.10 -0.61
C CYS A 6 7.85 1.35 -0.08
N HIS A 7 8.04 1.50 1.25
CA HIS A 7 9.36 1.79 1.85
C HIS A 7 9.66 1.12 3.20
N GLY A 8 8.82 0.21 3.71
CA GLY A 8 8.97 -0.40 5.03
C GLY A 8 8.88 0.62 6.17
N LEU A 9 8.09 1.69 5.98
CA LEU A 9 7.96 2.78 6.92
C LEU A 9 6.72 2.61 7.78
N PRO A 10 6.81 2.83 9.11
CA PRO A 10 5.64 2.77 9.98
C PRO A 10 4.59 3.80 9.51
N ILE A 11 3.42 3.29 9.12
CA ILE A 11 2.24 4.09 8.83
C ILE A 11 1.69 4.58 10.17
N GLU A 12 2.03 5.81 10.55
CA GLU A 12 1.25 6.51 11.57
C GLU A 12 -0.03 7.04 10.94
N TRP A 13 -1.17 6.48 11.35
CA TRP A 13 -2.51 6.95 11.00
C TRP A 13 -2.81 8.30 11.69
N LYS A 14 -2.21 9.41 11.23
CA LYS A 14 -2.53 10.75 11.75
C LYS A 14 -3.99 11.16 11.47
N ILE A 15 -4.65 10.51 10.50
CA ILE A 15 -6.10 10.65 10.26
C ILE A 15 -6.91 10.36 11.54
N GLU A 16 -6.45 9.45 12.40
CA GLU A 16 -7.10 9.25 13.70
C GLU A 16 -6.74 10.37 14.68
N GLU A 17 -5.48 10.74 14.81
CA GLU A 17 -5.08 11.65 15.90
C GLU A 17 -5.68 13.06 15.79
N GLU A 18 -5.72 13.66 14.59
CA GLU A 18 -6.37 14.96 14.39
C GLU A 18 -7.90 14.89 14.53
N ASN A 19 -8.52 13.79 14.11
CA ASN A 19 -9.97 13.60 14.25
C ASN A 19 -10.39 13.30 15.69
N TYR A 20 -9.59 12.54 16.46
CA TYR A 20 -9.82 12.27 17.88
C TYR A 20 -9.65 13.54 18.71
N ARG A 21 -8.58 14.32 18.48
CA ARG A 21 -8.34 15.59 19.18
C ARG A 21 -9.37 16.67 18.84
N LYS A 22 -9.75 16.84 17.55
CA LYS A 22 -10.80 17.79 17.15
C LYS A 22 -12.19 17.44 17.71
N LYS A 23 -12.47 16.16 17.96
CA LYS A 23 -13.75 15.69 18.52
C LYS A 23 -13.75 15.58 20.05
N GLY A 24 -12.69 16.04 20.73
CA GLY A 24 -12.58 15.96 22.19
C GLY A 24 -12.60 14.52 22.74
N LYS A 25 -12.32 13.52 21.89
CA LYS A 25 -12.30 12.12 22.31
C LYS A 25 -10.93 11.83 22.93
N SER A 26 -10.92 11.32 24.15
CA SER A 26 -9.72 10.77 24.75
C SER A 26 -9.24 9.57 23.93
N LYS A 27 -7.93 9.47 23.70
CA LYS A 27 -7.32 8.25 23.14
C LYS A 27 -7.71 7.08 24.08
N PRO A 28 -8.11 5.92 23.55
CA PRO A 28 -8.35 4.77 24.41
C PRO A 28 -7.09 4.49 25.22
N ASP A 29 -7.25 4.24 26.52
CA ASP A 29 -6.14 3.78 27.34
C ASP A 29 -5.77 2.36 26.88
N LEU A 30 -4.68 2.24 26.13
CA LEU A 30 -4.20 0.96 25.61
C LEU A 30 -3.64 0.06 26.72
N THR A 31 -3.51 0.56 27.95
CA THR A 31 -3.20 -0.26 29.14
C THR A 31 -4.46 -0.85 29.77
N ASP A 32 -5.65 -0.38 29.39
CA ASP A 32 -6.91 -0.96 29.80
C ASP A 32 -7.13 -2.30 29.06
N SER A 33 -7.08 -3.38 29.84
CA SER A 33 -7.13 -4.77 29.36
C SER A 33 -8.45 -5.17 28.67
N ALA A 34 -9.40 -4.24 28.59
CA ALA A 34 -10.71 -4.33 27.93
C ALA A 34 -10.70 -3.92 26.43
N GLY A 35 -9.58 -3.40 25.92
CA GLY A 35 -9.41 -3.12 24.48
C GLY A 35 -9.47 -4.39 23.60
N PRO A 36 -9.58 -4.24 22.27
CA PRO A 36 -9.56 -5.36 21.34
C PRO A 36 -8.27 -6.16 21.53
N ARG A 37 -8.38 -7.41 22.00
CA ARG A 37 -7.23 -8.31 22.12
C ARG A 37 -6.99 -9.00 20.79
N LEU A 38 -5.74 -8.97 20.32
CA LEU A 38 -5.30 -9.88 19.27
C LEU A 38 -5.53 -11.32 19.76
N LYS A 39 -6.38 -12.05 19.04
CA LYS A 39 -6.55 -13.48 19.27
C LYS A 39 -5.66 -14.22 18.28
N PHE A 40 -4.79 -15.05 18.82
CA PHE A 40 -4.08 -16.02 17.99
C PHE A 40 -5.11 -17.04 17.48
N VAL A 41 -5.29 -17.07 16.17
CA VAL A 41 -6.10 -18.07 15.48
C VAL A 41 -5.17 -19.12 14.88
N PRO A 42 -5.51 -20.42 14.99
CA PRO A 42 -4.78 -21.49 14.35
C PRO A 42 -4.57 -21.23 12.85
N ALA A 43 -3.44 -21.69 12.32
CA ALA A 43 -3.20 -21.63 10.88
C ALA A 43 -4.30 -22.41 10.13
N GLY A 44 -4.95 -21.75 9.16
CA GLY A 44 -6.07 -22.29 8.40
C GLY A 44 -7.44 -21.77 8.84
N ASP A 45 -7.56 -21.25 10.06
CA ASP A 45 -8.81 -20.63 10.52
C ASP A 45 -8.97 -19.21 9.96
N GLU A 46 -10.23 -18.77 9.86
CA GLU A 46 -10.57 -17.43 9.41
C GLU A 46 -10.14 -16.39 10.46
N ALA A 47 -9.50 -15.34 9.98
CA ALA A 47 -9.01 -14.23 10.79
C ALA A 47 -9.35 -12.93 10.06
N ASP A 48 -9.87 -11.94 10.79
CA ASP A 48 -10.10 -10.60 10.23
C ASP A 48 -8.79 -9.94 9.78
N LEU A 49 -7.69 -10.23 10.48
CA LEU A 49 -6.35 -9.73 10.19
C LEU A 49 -5.32 -10.81 10.55
N ARG A 50 -4.43 -11.12 9.61
CA ARG A 50 -3.30 -12.03 9.83
C ARG A 50 -2.02 -11.21 9.95
N LEU A 51 -1.27 -11.42 11.03
CA LEU A 51 -0.02 -10.74 11.31
C LEU A 51 1.12 -11.73 11.39
N ALA A 52 2.29 -11.41 10.83
CA ALA A 52 3.46 -12.29 10.85
C ALA A 52 4.77 -11.52 11.02
N VAL A 53 5.68 -12.08 11.80
CA VAL A 53 7.10 -11.71 11.74
C VAL A 53 7.75 -12.55 10.65
N LEU A 54 8.46 -11.90 9.73
CA LEU A 54 9.07 -12.54 8.57
C LEU A 54 10.59 -12.51 8.73
N PRO A 55 11.25 -13.63 9.10
CA PRO A 55 12.68 -13.64 9.42
C PRO A 55 13.58 -13.29 8.22
N ASP A 56 13.09 -13.52 7.01
CA ASP A 56 13.75 -13.24 5.73
C ASP A 56 13.39 -11.87 5.14
N SER A 57 12.58 -11.09 5.84
CA SER A 57 12.24 -9.71 5.45
C SER A 57 13.41 -8.75 5.68
N PRO A 58 13.56 -7.67 4.89
CA PRO A 58 14.50 -6.58 5.18
C PRO A 58 14.30 -5.92 6.55
N ARG A 59 13.11 -6.08 7.15
CA ARG A 59 12.79 -5.63 8.51
C ARG A 59 12.33 -6.82 9.36
N PRO A 60 13.26 -7.65 9.87
CA PRO A 60 12.92 -8.81 10.71
C PRO A 60 12.43 -8.38 12.11
N ASP A 61 12.57 -7.10 12.46
CA ASP A 61 12.03 -6.44 13.65
C ASP A 61 10.55 -6.04 13.51
N ALA A 62 9.98 -6.08 12.30
CA ALA A 62 8.62 -5.64 12.03
C ALA A 62 7.58 -6.78 12.11
N ILE A 63 6.34 -6.39 12.42
CA ILE A 63 5.16 -7.25 12.28
C ILE A 63 4.44 -6.84 11.00
N TRP A 64 4.33 -7.80 10.08
CA TRP A 64 3.74 -7.61 8.76
C TRP A 64 2.28 -8.00 8.74
N VAL A 65 1.48 -7.31 7.92
CA VAL A 65 0.13 -7.72 7.57
C VAL A 65 0.19 -8.73 6.43
N LEU A 66 -0.48 -9.86 6.58
CA LEU A 66 -0.66 -10.84 5.52
C LEU A 66 -2.01 -10.60 4.81
N PRO A 67 -2.11 -10.84 3.49
CA PRO A 67 -3.36 -10.64 2.78
C PRO A 67 -4.44 -11.60 3.31
N GLY A 68 -5.67 -11.09 3.46
CA GLY A 68 -6.83 -11.90 3.83
C GLY A 68 -7.27 -12.81 2.69
N THR A 69 -6.74 -14.02 2.61
CA THR A 69 -7.01 -15.00 1.54
C THR A 69 -7.93 -16.15 1.94
N GLY A 70 -8.26 -16.30 3.23
CA GLY A 70 -8.91 -17.51 3.76
C GLY A 70 -10.20 -17.91 3.03
N LEU A 71 -11.08 -16.94 2.73
CA LEU A 71 -12.31 -17.21 1.98
C LEU A 71 -12.02 -17.65 0.54
N ALA A 72 -11.05 -17.03 -0.11
CA ALA A 72 -10.65 -17.37 -1.48
C ALA A 72 -10.00 -18.76 -1.55
N GLU A 73 -9.16 -19.11 -0.56
CA GLU A 73 -8.57 -20.44 -0.42
C GLU A 73 -9.66 -21.51 -0.22
N ALA A 74 -10.62 -21.26 0.68
CA ALA A 74 -11.74 -22.16 0.92
C ALA A 74 -12.65 -22.34 -0.32
N ALA A 75 -12.76 -21.30 -1.17
CA ALA A 75 -13.48 -21.34 -2.43
C ALA A 75 -12.68 -21.99 -3.58
N GLY A 76 -11.42 -22.41 -3.35
CA GLY A 76 -10.57 -23.03 -4.36
C GLY A 76 -10.00 -22.04 -5.40
N LEU A 77 -9.96 -20.75 -5.07
CA LEU A 77 -9.38 -19.74 -5.95
C LEU A 77 -7.86 -19.81 -5.95
N ALA A 78 -7.25 -19.43 -7.08
CA ALA A 78 -5.81 -19.33 -7.19
C ALA A 78 -5.27 -18.22 -6.27
N ILE A 79 -4.27 -18.56 -5.46
CA ILE A 79 -3.57 -17.62 -4.56
C ILE A 79 -2.12 -17.53 -4.99
N GLU A 80 -1.62 -16.30 -5.14
CA GLU A 80 -0.22 -16.04 -5.47
C GLU A 80 0.17 -14.67 -4.91
N ASN A 81 0.75 -14.63 -3.71
CA ASN A 81 1.01 -13.39 -2.96
C ASN A 81 -0.26 -12.53 -2.80
N GLY A 82 -1.38 -13.14 -2.42
CA GLY A 82 -2.72 -12.54 -2.42
C GLY A 82 -3.69 -13.30 -3.32
N ILE A 83 -4.96 -12.91 -3.33
CA ILE A 83 -5.98 -13.46 -4.24
C ILE A 83 -5.55 -13.11 -5.66
N LYS A 84 -5.27 -14.13 -6.48
CA LYS A 84 -4.71 -13.94 -7.81
C LYS A 84 -5.79 -13.43 -8.77
N THR A 85 -5.56 -12.27 -9.37
CA THR A 85 -6.41 -11.73 -10.44
C THR A 85 -5.71 -11.70 -11.81
N ASP A 86 -6.49 -11.60 -12.87
CA ASP A 86 -6.03 -11.07 -14.16
C ASP A 86 -5.84 -9.54 -14.11
N GLU A 87 -5.46 -8.93 -15.25
CA GLU A 87 -5.28 -7.49 -15.38
C GLU A 87 -6.58 -6.67 -15.28
N PHE A 88 -7.74 -7.32 -15.30
CA PHE A 88 -9.05 -6.69 -15.13
C PHE A 88 -9.56 -6.78 -13.68
N GLY A 89 -8.90 -7.59 -12.83
CA GLY A 89 -9.26 -7.83 -11.44
C GLY A 89 -10.16 -9.06 -11.21
N ARG A 90 -10.35 -9.91 -12.24
CA ARG A 90 -11.09 -11.19 -12.11
C ARG A 90 -10.21 -12.27 -11.53
N THR A 91 -10.77 -13.11 -10.67
CA THR A 91 -10.05 -14.26 -10.12
C THR A 91 -10.06 -15.46 -11.07
N SER A 92 -9.58 -16.62 -10.62
CA SER A 92 -9.68 -17.87 -11.38
C SER A 92 -11.13 -18.35 -11.60
N ASP A 93 -12.08 -17.86 -10.79
CA ASP A 93 -13.51 -17.99 -11.08
C ASP A 93 -13.99 -16.72 -11.81
N PRO A 94 -14.62 -16.84 -13.00
CA PRO A 94 -15.04 -15.68 -13.80
C PRO A 94 -16.15 -14.85 -13.16
N HIS A 95 -16.79 -15.33 -12.09
CA HIS A 95 -17.83 -14.61 -11.35
C HIS A 95 -17.32 -13.97 -10.05
N ILE A 96 -16.05 -14.18 -9.68
CA ILE A 96 -15.45 -13.64 -8.46
C ILE A 96 -14.33 -12.67 -8.81
N TRP A 97 -14.29 -11.55 -8.11
CA TRP A 97 -13.36 -10.44 -8.32
C TRP A 97 -12.63 -10.11 -7.02
N SER A 98 -11.47 -9.46 -7.12
CA SER A 98 -10.71 -9.01 -5.96
C SER A 98 -10.11 -7.62 -6.21
N ALA A 99 -10.11 -6.78 -5.19
CA ALA A 99 -9.51 -5.44 -5.20
C ALA A 99 -8.94 -5.08 -3.82
N GLY A 100 -8.02 -4.12 -3.78
CA GLY A 100 -7.37 -3.65 -2.56
C GLY A 100 -6.23 -4.56 -2.09
N ASP A 101 -5.92 -4.47 -0.79
CA ASP A 101 -4.72 -5.06 -0.19
C ASP A 101 -4.60 -6.58 -0.34
N CYS A 102 -5.72 -7.29 -0.49
CA CYS A 102 -5.73 -8.74 -0.69
C CYS A 102 -5.48 -9.16 -2.15
N ALA A 103 -5.61 -8.24 -3.12
CA ALA A 103 -5.53 -8.55 -4.54
C ALA A 103 -4.08 -8.57 -5.03
N SER A 104 -3.66 -9.70 -5.61
CA SER A 104 -2.45 -9.77 -6.42
C SER A 104 -2.82 -9.60 -7.88
N PHE A 105 -2.12 -8.74 -8.62
CA PHE A 105 -2.39 -8.45 -10.03
C PHE A 105 -1.09 -8.47 -10.88
N PRO A 106 -1.17 -8.73 -12.20
CA PRO A 106 0.00 -8.70 -13.06
C PRO A 106 0.52 -7.26 -13.25
N HIS A 107 1.84 -7.06 -13.15
CA HIS A 107 2.48 -5.76 -13.42
C HIS A 107 3.97 -5.95 -13.76
N LYS A 108 4.46 -5.23 -14.79
CA LYS A 108 5.87 -5.23 -15.25
C LYS A 108 6.54 -6.62 -15.33
N GLY A 109 5.83 -7.61 -15.90
CA GLY A 109 6.35 -8.98 -16.09
C GLY A 109 6.37 -9.85 -14.83
N GLY A 110 5.84 -9.35 -13.71
CA GLY A 110 5.64 -10.09 -12.46
C GLY A 110 4.24 -9.90 -11.91
N ARG A 111 4.08 -10.19 -10.62
CA ARG A 111 2.84 -9.98 -9.87
C ARG A 111 3.07 -9.08 -8.68
N TRP A 112 2.23 -8.08 -8.54
CA TRP A 112 2.32 -7.07 -7.50
C TRP A 112 1.12 -7.18 -6.56
N ARG A 113 1.30 -6.62 -5.35
CA ARG A 113 0.26 -6.39 -4.34
C ARG A 113 0.64 -5.09 -3.63
N LEU A 114 -0.31 -4.17 -3.53
CA LEU A 114 -0.10 -2.82 -3.00
C LEU A 114 -1.02 -2.59 -1.80
N GLU A 115 -0.44 -2.08 -0.71
CA GLU A 115 -1.14 -1.82 0.55
C GLU A 115 -1.26 -0.31 0.75
N SER A 116 -2.15 0.34 -0.01
CA SER A 116 -2.37 1.78 0.09
C SER A 116 -3.81 2.18 -0.19
N VAL A 117 -4.25 3.27 0.45
CA VAL A 117 -5.59 3.83 0.25
C VAL A 117 -5.84 4.17 -1.21
N GLY A 118 -4.87 4.81 -1.88
CA GLY A 118 -4.97 5.16 -3.30
C GLY A 118 -5.13 3.93 -4.20
N ASN A 119 -4.35 2.87 -3.94
CA ASN A 119 -4.48 1.59 -4.65
C ASN A 119 -5.88 0.98 -4.44
N ALA A 120 -6.35 0.90 -3.20
CA ALA A 120 -7.65 0.30 -2.89
C ALA A 120 -8.81 1.02 -3.60
N ILE A 121 -8.78 2.36 -3.63
CA ILE A 121 -9.79 3.16 -4.33
C ILE A 121 -9.73 2.91 -5.83
N HIS A 122 -8.57 3.11 -6.46
CA HIS A 122 -8.46 2.99 -7.91
C HIS A 122 -8.74 1.57 -8.41
N GLN A 123 -8.24 0.55 -7.71
CA GLN A 123 -8.48 -0.84 -8.08
C GLN A 123 -9.97 -1.21 -7.92
N ALA A 124 -10.65 -0.70 -6.89
CA ALA A 124 -12.09 -0.90 -6.73
C ALA A 124 -12.91 -0.24 -7.85
N GLU A 125 -12.53 0.98 -8.27
CA GLU A 125 -13.15 1.68 -9.40
C GLU A 125 -12.98 0.89 -10.70
N THR A 126 -11.75 0.47 -11.05
CA THR A 126 -11.49 -0.34 -12.24
C THR A 126 -12.23 -1.68 -12.21
N VAL A 127 -12.25 -2.37 -11.05
CA VAL A 127 -12.99 -3.63 -10.91
C VAL A 127 -14.49 -3.43 -11.09
N ALA A 128 -15.05 -2.36 -10.53
CA ALA A 128 -16.46 -2.04 -10.71
C ALA A 128 -16.81 -1.78 -12.19
N GLU A 129 -15.98 -1.02 -12.92
CA GLU A 129 -16.14 -0.82 -14.36
C GLU A 129 -16.08 -2.14 -15.14
N ASN A 130 -15.18 -3.04 -14.75
CA ASN A 130 -15.02 -4.32 -15.41
C ASN A 130 -16.15 -5.32 -15.10
N ILE A 131 -16.74 -5.26 -13.91
CA ILE A 131 -18.00 -5.96 -13.60
C ILE A 131 -19.12 -5.47 -14.53
N MET A 132 -19.12 -4.19 -14.88
CA MET A 132 -20.06 -3.59 -15.85
C MET A 132 -19.69 -3.82 -17.32
N GLY A 133 -18.60 -4.54 -17.60
CA GLY A 133 -18.20 -4.93 -18.96
C GLY A 133 -17.29 -3.94 -19.69
N ALA A 134 -16.64 -3.01 -18.99
CA ALA A 134 -15.78 -2.01 -19.63
C ALA A 134 -14.48 -2.59 -20.24
N GLY A 135 -13.90 -3.64 -19.64
CA GLY A 135 -12.68 -4.28 -20.15
C GLY A 135 -11.44 -3.38 -20.03
N VAL A 136 -11.36 -2.59 -18.96
CA VAL A 136 -10.28 -1.65 -18.65
C VAL A 136 -9.19 -2.36 -17.86
N VAL A 137 -7.96 -2.31 -18.35
CA VAL A 137 -6.78 -2.82 -17.65
C VAL A 137 -6.49 -1.97 -16.41
N TYR A 138 -6.22 -2.61 -15.28
CA TYR A 138 -5.78 -1.91 -14.07
C TYR A 138 -4.32 -1.47 -14.19
N GLU A 139 -4.10 -0.16 -14.23
CA GLU A 139 -2.78 0.46 -14.23
C GLU A 139 -2.42 0.96 -12.82
N ALA A 140 -1.49 0.26 -12.17
CA ALA A 140 -1.07 0.59 -10.81
C ALA A 140 -0.37 1.96 -10.75
N GLN A 141 -0.85 2.82 -9.85
CA GLN A 141 -0.27 4.13 -9.56
C GLN A 141 0.27 4.13 -8.12
N PRO A 142 1.49 3.65 -7.87
CA PRO A 142 2.02 3.49 -6.52
C PRO A 142 2.36 4.85 -5.93
N TRP A 143 1.47 5.38 -5.12
CA TRP A 143 1.73 6.57 -4.31
C TRP A 143 1.09 6.39 -2.94
N PHE A 144 1.66 7.06 -1.94
CA PHE A 144 1.20 7.02 -0.56
C PHE A 144 1.67 8.23 0.22
N TRP A 145 1.23 8.34 1.47
CA TRP A 145 1.73 9.33 2.41
C TRP A 145 1.83 8.71 3.80
N SER A 146 2.68 9.31 4.61
CA SER A 146 2.73 9.09 6.05
C SER A 146 2.79 10.43 6.73
N ASP A 147 2.14 10.53 7.87
CA ASP A 147 2.21 11.68 8.75
C ASP A 147 2.93 11.25 10.02
N GLN A 148 4.13 11.77 10.26
CA GLN A 148 4.93 11.46 11.45
C GLN A 148 5.27 12.78 12.13
N TYR A 149 4.71 13.03 13.33
CA TYR A 149 4.83 14.31 14.02
C TYR A 149 4.43 15.50 13.13
N ASP A 150 5.31 16.49 13.00
CA ASP A 150 5.20 17.68 12.15
C ASP A 150 5.67 17.44 10.70
N CYS A 151 6.11 16.23 10.37
CA CYS A 151 6.51 15.84 9.03
C CYS A 151 5.36 15.16 8.28
N LYS A 152 4.96 15.74 7.16
CA LYS A 152 4.16 15.07 6.13
C LYS A 152 5.09 14.50 5.06
N LEU A 153 5.20 13.18 5.02
CA LEU A 153 5.93 12.45 3.99
C LEU A 153 4.96 12.04 2.88
N GLN A 154 5.25 12.41 1.64
CA GLN A 154 4.46 12.03 0.47
C GLN A 154 5.37 11.39 -0.55
N ILE A 155 4.92 10.26 -1.10
CA ILE A 155 5.76 9.42 -1.95
C ILE A 155 4.99 9.05 -3.22
N ALA A 156 5.65 9.20 -4.36
CA ALA A 156 5.14 8.79 -5.66
C ALA A 156 6.15 7.88 -6.34
N GLY A 157 5.69 6.79 -6.97
CA GLY A 157 6.53 5.80 -7.62
C GLY A 157 7.09 4.74 -6.66
N LEU A 158 7.92 3.86 -7.22
CA LEU A 158 8.72 2.88 -6.47
C LEU A 158 10.19 3.11 -6.79
N ASN A 159 11.02 3.30 -5.77
CA ASN A 159 12.43 3.59 -5.99
C ASN A 159 13.27 2.35 -6.37
N VAL A 160 12.72 1.14 -6.33
CA VAL A 160 13.47 -0.10 -6.61
C VAL A 160 14.22 -0.02 -7.96
N GLY A 161 15.54 -0.25 -7.93
CA GLY A 161 16.40 -0.27 -9.11
C GLY A 161 16.98 1.08 -9.53
N TYR A 162 16.80 2.13 -8.72
CA TYR A 162 17.46 3.41 -8.94
C TYR A 162 19.00 3.28 -8.95
N ASP A 163 19.66 4.11 -9.76
CA ASP A 163 21.12 4.26 -9.79
C ASP A 163 21.59 5.66 -9.39
N ASN A 164 20.67 6.63 -9.33
CA ASN A 164 20.97 8.01 -9.00
C ASN A 164 19.86 8.65 -8.13
N ILE A 165 20.25 9.54 -7.22
CA ILE A 165 19.33 10.33 -6.39
C ILE A 165 19.67 11.80 -6.53
N VAL A 166 18.67 12.62 -6.88
CA VAL A 166 18.77 14.08 -6.81
C VAL A 166 18.04 14.56 -5.56
N THR A 167 18.78 15.20 -4.66
CA THR A 167 18.21 15.83 -3.45
C THR A 167 17.92 17.31 -3.73
N ARG A 168 16.74 17.79 -3.31
CA ARG A 168 16.34 19.20 -3.37
C ARG A 168 15.98 19.70 -1.97
N GLY A 169 16.60 20.80 -1.56
CA GLY A 169 16.47 21.35 -0.20
C GLY A 169 17.69 21.06 0.70
N PRO A 170 17.59 21.33 2.01
CA PRO A 170 16.39 21.84 2.69
C PRO A 170 16.08 23.31 2.35
N ASP A 171 14.79 23.64 2.25
CA ASP A 171 14.25 25.01 2.25
C ASP A 171 13.21 25.10 3.37
N GLY A 172 13.61 25.66 4.51
CA GLY A 172 12.89 25.50 5.77
C GLY A 172 12.83 24.03 6.20
N ASP A 173 11.62 23.54 6.46
CA ASP A 173 11.37 22.15 6.88
C ASP A 173 11.12 21.20 5.68
N SER A 174 11.28 21.69 4.46
CA SER A 174 10.97 20.97 3.21
C SER A 174 12.22 20.37 2.57
N ILE A 175 12.17 19.09 2.22
CA ILE A 175 13.22 18.39 1.47
C ILE A 175 12.59 17.30 0.59
N SER A 176 13.16 17.07 -0.61
CA SER A 176 12.74 15.96 -1.48
C SER A 176 13.90 15.20 -2.10
N PHE A 177 13.68 13.90 -2.31
CA PHE A 177 14.62 12.97 -2.92
C PHE A 177 13.98 12.39 -4.18
N TRP A 178 14.70 12.49 -5.30
CA TRP A 178 14.21 12.10 -6.63
C TRP A 178 15.07 10.96 -7.14
N TYR A 179 14.45 9.80 -7.34
CA TYR A 179 15.13 8.54 -7.66
C TYR A 179 15.07 8.28 -9.16
N PHE A 180 16.23 8.08 -9.78
CA PHE A 180 16.35 7.87 -11.23
C PHE A 180 17.02 6.53 -11.53
N GLN A 181 16.68 5.96 -12.68
CA GLN A 181 17.46 4.94 -13.37
C GLN A 181 17.84 5.47 -14.75
N GLY A 182 19.09 5.88 -14.93
CA GLY A 182 19.48 6.71 -16.06
C GLY A 182 18.67 8.01 -16.10
N ASP A 183 17.96 8.24 -17.21
CA ASP A 183 17.11 9.44 -17.39
C ASP A 183 15.66 9.24 -16.91
N ALA A 184 15.27 8.01 -16.55
CA ALA A 184 13.91 7.70 -16.13
C ALA A 184 13.70 8.03 -14.64
N LEU A 185 12.74 8.90 -14.34
CA LEU A 185 12.30 9.17 -12.97
C LEU A 185 11.45 8.00 -12.46
N LEU A 186 11.95 7.29 -11.45
CA LEU A 186 11.27 6.14 -10.85
C LEU A 186 10.36 6.51 -9.68
N ALA A 187 10.84 7.41 -8.81
CA ALA A 187 10.12 7.79 -7.60
C ALA A 187 10.53 9.16 -7.07
N VAL A 188 9.68 9.72 -6.20
CA VAL A 188 9.96 10.91 -5.41
C VAL A 188 9.48 10.70 -3.98
N ASP A 189 10.37 10.94 -3.02
CA ASP A 189 10.04 11.05 -1.60
C ASP A 189 10.11 12.52 -1.20
N ALA A 190 9.00 13.08 -0.72
CA ALA A 190 8.88 14.49 -0.40
C ALA A 190 8.45 14.67 1.06
N MET A 191 9.30 15.30 1.86
CA MET A 191 9.06 15.63 3.26
C MET A 191 8.69 17.11 3.34
N ASN A 192 7.46 17.41 3.76
CA ASN A 192 6.88 18.76 3.80
C ASN A 192 6.96 19.55 2.47
N ASP A 193 7.23 18.87 1.35
CA ASP A 193 7.35 19.46 0.01
C ASP A 193 6.22 18.95 -0.92
N PRO A 194 4.97 19.41 -0.72
CA PRO A 194 3.84 18.96 -1.53
C PRO A 194 4.00 19.34 -3.02
N ARG A 195 4.80 20.36 -3.33
CA ARG A 195 5.07 20.77 -4.71
C ARG A 195 5.96 19.75 -5.42
N ALA A 196 7.03 19.30 -4.78
CA ALA A 196 7.87 18.23 -5.32
C ALA A 196 7.05 16.96 -5.56
N TYR A 197 6.23 16.54 -4.59
CA TYR A 197 5.35 15.39 -4.74
C TYR A 197 4.42 15.52 -5.97
N MET A 198 3.71 16.64 -6.11
CA MET A 198 2.76 16.83 -7.21
C MET A 198 3.45 16.88 -8.59
N VAL A 199 4.64 17.47 -8.67
CA VAL A 199 5.44 17.48 -9.91
C VAL A 199 5.96 16.07 -10.21
N GLY A 200 6.53 15.39 -9.21
CA GLY A 200 7.05 14.03 -9.33
C GLY A 200 5.99 13.05 -9.80
N LYS A 201 4.84 13.04 -9.14
CA LYS A 201 3.69 12.19 -9.52
C LYS A 201 3.29 12.40 -10.98
N ARG A 202 3.15 13.66 -11.43
CA ARG A 202 2.78 13.95 -12.83
C ARG A 202 3.84 13.54 -13.83
N LEU A 203 5.12 13.69 -13.50
CA LEU A 203 6.21 13.24 -14.38
C LEU A 203 6.18 11.72 -14.52
N ILE A 204 6.05 11.00 -13.40
CA ILE A 204 5.97 9.52 -13.40
C ILE A 204 4.75 9.02 -14.20
N GLU A 205 3.60 9.68 -14.05
CA GLU A 205 2.37 9.32 -14.78
C GLU A 205 2.46 9.54 -16.30
N ASN A 206 3.29 10.49 -16.75
CA ASN A 206 3.43 10.81 -18.17
C ASN A 206 4.63 10.13 -18.86
N GLY A 207 5.51 9.48 -18.09
CA GLY A 207 6.77 8.89 -18.59
C GLY A 207 7.82 9.92 -18.96
#